data_AF-A0A9P8GWH3-F1
#
_entry.id   AF-A0A9P8GWH3-F1
#
_cell.length_a   1.000
_cell.length_b   1.000
_cell.length_c   1.000
_cell.angle_alpha   90.00
_cell.angle_beta   90.00
_cell.angle_gamma   90.00
#
_symmetry.space_group_name_H-M   'P 1'
#
loop_
_entity.id
_entity.type
_entity.pdbx_description
1 polymer ?
#
loop_
_entity_poly.entity_id
_entity_poly.type
_entity_poly.pdbx_seq_one_letter_code
_entity_poly.pdbx_strand_id
1 'polypeptide(L)'
;MVVQLSYRKSLRWVPGEPSEPTSTLVLDVGDFFVDLRMLKADSTIDWAMAGRRTILSSSPLECQWTKEICSQNTEAHDDIGIFEDLPNGDALEKGSMPNPDNSDKIQDYEEVWGNLDIAPSEQPAWILRSKDGNGITFVGKVGSWFQVLRKSEGGEFAVLREEKVDGSWLRRYQVGEKLPSMAELGEEVFSAEGWKQDTDVKVGGVTYTVYALEKA
;
A
#
# COMPACT_ATOMS: atom_id res chain seq x y z
N MET A 1 -14.61 2.57 -5.55
CA MET A 1 -14.28 2.85 -4.14
C MET A 1 -13.32 4.02 -4.14
N VAL A 2 -13.41 4.92 -3.16
CA VAL A 2 -12.61 6.15 -3.16
C VAL A 2 -11.56 6.13 -2.06
N VAL A 3 -11.84 5.53 -0.90
CA VAL A 3 -10.85 5.27 0.15
C VAL A 3 -11.13 3.89 0.72
N GLN A 4 -10.10 3.06 0.86
CA GLN A 4 -10.19 1.73 1.48
C GLN A 4 -8.92 1.43 2.28
N LEU A 5 -9.10 0.69 3.37
CA LEU A 5 -8.03 0.21 4.22
C LEU A 5 -8.18 -1.31 4.38
N SER A 6 -7.33 -2.06 3.73
CA SER A 6 -7.45 -3.52 3.62
C SER A 6 -6.30 -4.22 4.31
N TYR A 7 -6.57 -5.35 4.96
CA TYR A 7 -5.55 -6.25 5.49
C TYR A 7 -5.76 -7.64 4.93
N ARG A 8 -4.67 -8.36 4.69
CA ARG A 8 -4.73 -9.73 4.20
C ARG A 8 -4.90 -10.68 5.38
N LYS A 9 -5.89 -11.57 5.27
CA LYS A 9 -6.19 -12.63 6.25
C LYS A 9 -5.44 -13.91 5.94
N SER A 10 -5.25 -14.21 4.66
CA SER A 10 -4.46 -15.34 4.19
C SER A 10 -4.08 -15.19 2.72
N LEU A 11 -2.96 -15.80 2.36
CA LEU A 11 -2.58 -16.14 1.00
C LEU A 11 -2.39 -17.67 0.91
N ARG A 12 -2.82 -18.26 -0.21
CA ARG A 12 -2.33 -19.57 -0.66
C ARG A 12 -1.91 -19.55 -2.11
N TRP A 13 -0.85 -20.27 -2.40
CA TRP A 13 -0.52 -20.72 -3.75
C TRP A 13 -1.21 -22.06 -3.99
N VAL A 14 -2.13 -22.16 -4.95
CA VAL A 14 -2.94 -23.38 -5.15
C VAL A 14 -2.06 -24.55 -5.63
N PRO A 15 -2.21 -25.77 -5.06
CA PRO A 15 -3.20 -26.25 -4.08
C PRO A 15 -2.72 -26.21 -2.61
N GLY A 16 -1.70 -25.42 -2.28
CA GLY A 16 -1.16 -25.29 -0.93
C GLY A 16 -2.18 -24.76 0.08
N GLU A 17 -1.86 -24.95 1.36
CA GLU A 17 -2.68 -24.49 2.47
C GLU A 17 -2.58 -22.97 2.65
N PRO A 18 -3.67 -22.29 3.05
CA PRO A 18 -3.65 -20.86 3.36
C PRO A 18 -2.79 -20.56 4.60
N SER A 19 -2.02 -19.49 4.50
CA SER A 19 -1.22 -18.97 5.62
C SER A 19 -1.16 -17.44 5.56
N GLU A 20 -0.80 -16.79 6.67
CA GLU A 20 -0.59 -15.34 6.70
C GLU A 20 0.67 -14.99 7.49
N PRO A 21 1.86 -15.16 6.90
CA PRO A 21 3.11 -14.90 7.58
C PRO A 21 3.38 -13.39 7.74
N THR A 22 2.61 -12.52 7.09
CA THR A 22 2.87 -11.08 7.07
C THR A 22 1.83 -10.26 7.84
N SER A 23 2.23 -9.08 8.27
CA SER A 23 1.37 -7.96 8.62
C SER A 23 1.14 -7.13 7.35
N THR A 24 0.24 -7.59 6.49
CA THR A 24 -0.13 -6.89 5.25
C THR A 24 -1.15 -5.80 5.52
N LEU A 25 -0.89 -4.60 4.99
CA LEU A 25 -1.83 -3.49 5.00
C LEU A 25 -1.72 -2.73 3.67
N VAL A 26 -2.87 -2.53 3.03
CA VAL A 26 -3.01 -1.78 1.78
C VAL A 26 -3.83 -0.52 2.05
N LEU A 27 -3.27 0.63 1.66
CA LEU A 27 -3.98 1.90 1.63
C LEU A 27 -4.42 2.15 0.18
N ASP A 28 -5.72 2.21 -0.08
CA ASP A 28 -6.26 2.62 -1.38
C ASP A 28 -6.90 4.01 -1.25
N VAL A 29 -6.49 4.94 -2.12
CA VAL A 29 -7.06 6.29 -2.21
C VAL A 29 -7.22 6.66 -3.69
N GLY A 30 -8.46 6.93 -4.11
CA GLY A 30 -8.84 7.07 -5.51
C GLY A 30 -8.43 5.83 -6.31
N ASP A 31 -7.63 6.06 -7.34
CA ASP A 31 -7.05 5.02 -8.20
C ASP A 31 -5.64 4.60 -7.76
N PHE A 32 -5.15 5.03 -6.60
CA PHE A 32 -3.78 4.78 -6.17
C PHE A 32 -3.73 3.90 -4.92
N PHE A 33 -2.65 3.13 -4.80
CA PHE A 33 -2.46 2.24 -3.67
C PHE A 33 -1.04 2.29 -3.09
N VAL A 34 -0.92 1.94 -1.81
CA VAL A 34 0.33 1.65 -1.09
C VAL A 34 0.16 0.33 -0.34
N ASP A 35 0.77 -0.73 -0.85
CA ASP A 35 0.76 -2.09 -0.28
C ASP A 35 2.11 -2.36 0.41
N LEU A 36 2.04 -2.69 1.70
CA LEU A 36 3.19 -3.08 2.49
C LEU A 36 2.93 -4.39 3.24
N ARG A 37 3.82 -5.34 3.04
CA ARG A 37 3.80 -6.68 3.65
C ARG A 37 5.09 -6.87 4.44
N MET A 38 4.96 -6.85 5.77
CA MET A 38 6.08 -7.06 6.69
C MET A 38 6.01 -8.46 7.27
N LEU A 39 7.11 -9.22 7.27
CA LEU A 39 7.15 -10.53 7.92
C LEU A 39 6.91 -10.39 9.43
N LYS A 40 5.94 -11.15 9.97
CA LYS A 40 5.65 -11.16 11.42
C LYS A 40 6.82 -11.73 12.24
N ALA A 41 7.62 -12.60 11.64
CA ALA A 41 8.68 -13.33 12.34
C ALA A 41 9.85 -12.42 12.73
N ASP A 42 10.25 -11.52 11.83
CA ASP A 42 11.48 -10.72 11.99
C ASP A 42 11.33 -9.25 11.61
N SER A 43 10.11 -8.81 11.22
CA SER A 43 9.83 -7.44 10.78
C SER A 43 10.62 -7.01 9.53
N THR A 44 11.09 -7.94 8.70
CA THR A 44 11.69 -7.62 7.40
C THR A 44 10.63 -7.47 6.31
N ILE A 45 11.01 -6.87 5.18
CA ILE A 45 10.11 -6.65 4.04
C ILE A 45 9.89 -7.99 3.34
N ASP A 46 8.64 -8.45 3.30
CA ASP A 46 8.22 -9.57 2.44
C ASP A 46 7.99 -9.06 1.02
N TRP A 47 7.13 -8.04 0.91
CA TRP A 47 6.81 -7.37 -0.35
C TRP A 47 6.32 -5.94 -0.06
N ALA A 48 6.81 -4.99 -0.83
CA ALA A 48 6.35 -3.60 -0.81
C ALA A 48 6.14 -3.11 -2.24
N MET A 49 4.99 -2.49 -2.48
CA MET A 49 4.65 -1.94 -3.80
C MET A 49 3.66 -0.78 -3.70
N ALA A 50 3.74 0.12 -4.68
CA ALA A 50 2.81 1.22 -4.83
C ALA A 50 2.64 1.57 -6.30
N GLY A 51 1.49 2.13 -6.64
CA GLY A 51 1.16 2.47 -8.00
C GLY A 51 -0.32 2.77 -8.18
N ARG A 52 -0.83 2.43 -9.36
CA ARG A 52 -2.21 2.69 -9.77
C ARG A 52 -3.01 1.40 -9.88
N ARG A 53 -4.22 1.41 -9.32
CA ARG A 53 -5.25 0.39 -9.51
C ARG A 53 -6.23 0.83 -10.58
N THR A 54 -6.53 -0.06 -11.53
CA THR A 54 -7.53 0.15 -12.57
C THR A 54 -8.61 -0.92 -12.46
N ILE A 55 -9.89 -0.54 -12.54
CA ILE A 55 -11.00 -1.48 -12.60
C ILE A 55 -11.22 -1.87 -14.07
N LEU A 56 -10.96 -3.14 -14.41
CA LEU A 56 -11.14 -3.68 -15.76
C LEU A 56 -12.58 -4.15 -16.00
N SER A 57 -13.21 -4.72 -14.98
CA SER A 57 -14.60 -5.17 -14.98
C SER A 57 -15.22 -4.95 -13.61
N SER A 58 -16.53 -4.68 -13.56
CA SER A 58 -17.29 -4.52 -12.31
C SER A 58 -18.14 -5.73 -11.93
N SER A 59 -18.27 -6.73 -12.81
CA SER A 59 -19.04 -7.95 -12.56
C SER A 59 -18.56 -9.13 -13.42
N PRO A 60 -17.72 -10.03 -12.90
CA PRO A 60 -17.08 -9.96 -11.57
C PRO A 60 -16.14 -8.75 -11.48
N LEU A 61 -15.87 -8.28 -10.26
CA LEU A 61 -14.91 -7.20 -10.06
C LEU A 61 -13.52 -7.70 -10.45
N GLU A 62 -12.92 -7.09 -11.46
CA GLU A 62 -11.58 -7.42 -11.96
C GLU A 62 -10.73 -6.15 -11.89
N CYS A 63 -9.59 -6.25 -11.22
CA CYS A 63 -8.69 -5.14 -10.99
C CYS A 63 -7.30 -5.44 -11.55
N GLN A 64 -6.65 -4.38 -12.01
CA GLN A 64 -5.27 -4.40 -12.47
C GLN A 64 -4.44 -3.46 -11.59
N TRP A 65 -3.28 -3.92 -11.11
CA TRP A 65 -2.34 -3.09 -10.36
C TRP A 65 -1.07 -2.83 -11.18
N THR A 66 -0.98 -1.61 -11.71
CA THR A 66 0.23 -1.13 -12.39
C THR A 66 1.18 -0.56 -11.35
N LYS A 67 2.24 -1.31 -11.06
CA LYS A 67 3.25 -1.00 -10.04
C LYS A 67 4.26 0.04 -10.56
N GLU A 68 4.40 1.17 -9.88
CA GLU A 68 5.50 2.12 -10.14
C GLU A 68 6.77 1.75 -9.37
N ILE A 69 6.61 1.22 -8.16
CA ILE A 69 7.67 0.63 -7.36
C ILE A 69 7.25 -0.75 -6.87
N CYS A 70 8.19 -1.69 -6.87
CA CYS A 70 8.03 -3.05 -6.37
C CYS A 70 9.37 -3.54 -5.82
N SER A 71 9.36 -4.13 -4.61
CA SER A 71 10.54 -4.65 -3.92
C SER A 71 10.97 -6.01 -4.41
N GLN A 72 10.02 -6.81 -4.91
CA GLN A 72 10.33 -8.03 -5.62
C GLN A 72 10.77 -7.67 -7.04
N ASN A 73 11.80 -8.34 -7.54
CA ASN A 73 12.31 -8.14 -8.91
C ASN A 73 11.41 -8.82 -9.95
N THR A 74 10.10 -8.70 -9.79
CA THR A 74 9.15 -9.00 -10.84
C THR A 74 9.27 -7.84 -11.82
N GLU A 75 9.55 -8.11 -13.10
CA GLU A 75 9.32 -7.10 -14.14
C GLU A 75 7.91 -6.50 -13.95
N ALA A 76 7.66 -5.30 -14.48
CA ALA A 76 6.36 -4.66 -14.41
C ALA A 76 5.32 -5.45 -15.21
N HIS A 77 4.93 -6.61 -14.68
CA HIS A 77 3.73 -7.31 -15.04
C HIS A 77 2.63 -6.68 -14.20
N ASP A 78 1.62 -6.21 -14.90
CA ASP A 78 0.39 -5.81 -14.27
C ASP A 78 -0.19 -7.03 -13.56
N ASP A 79 -0.35 -6.95 -12.25
CA ASP A 79 -1.03 -7.99 -11.51
C ASP A 79 -2.53 -7.83 -11.79
N ILE A 80 -3.20 -8.93 -12.13
CA ILE A 80 -4.65 -8.95 -12.35
C ILE A 80 -5.27 -9.89 -11.33
N GLY A 81 -6.31 -9.38 -10.66
CA GLY A 81 -7.04 -10.07 -9.60
C GLY A 81 -8.54 -9.96 -9.82
N ILE A 82 -9.23 -11.10 -9.69
CA ILE A 82 -10.68 -11.21 -9.78
C ILE A 82 -11.22 -11.40 -8.37
N PHE A 83 -12.20 -10.58 -8.00
CA PHE A 83 -12.79 -10.57 -6.66
C PHE A 83 -14.16 -11.22 -6.61
N GLU A 84 -14.37 -11.96 -5.53
CA GLU A 84 -15.66 -12.51 -5.10
C GLU A 84 -15.94 -12.07 -3.66
N ASP A 85 -17.11 -11.49 -3.40
CA ASP A 85 -17.53 -11.16 -2.04
C ASP A 85 -17.85 -12.46 -1.27
N LEU A 86 -17.28 -12.59 -0.08
CA LEU A 86 -17.54 -13.71 0.82
C LEU A 86 -18.72 -13.39 1.76
N PRO A 87 -19.50 -14.39 2.21
CA PRO A 87 -20.68 -14.18 3.05
C PRO A 87 -20.42 -13.48 4.40
N ASN A 88 -19.17 -13.46 4.85
CA ASN A 88 -18.74 -12.84 6.10
C ASN A 88 -18.28 -11.38 5.93
N GLY A 89 -18.39 -10.81 4.72
CA GLY A 89 -17.98 -9.43 4.40
C GLY A 89 -16.51 -9.28 4.00
N ASP A 90 -15.76 -10.38 3.90
CA ASP A 90 -14.43 -10.39 3.32
C ASP A 90 -14.50 -10.48 1.79
N ALA A 91 -13.38 -10.26 1.11
CA ALA A 91 -13.24 -10.48 -0.32
C ALA A 91 -12.23 -11.60 -0.60
N LEU A 92 -12.57 -12.49 -1.53
CA LEU A 92 -11.65 -13.48 -2.10
C LEU A 92 -11.12 -12.94 -3.41
N GLU A 93 -9.82 -12.70 -3.47
CA GLU A 93 -9.09 -12.37 -4.69
C GLU A 93 -8.46 -13.64 -5.27
N LYS A 94 -8.61 -13.82 -6.57
CA LYS A 94 -7.96 -14.89 -7.33
C LYS A 94 -7.18 -14.29 -8.49
N GLY A 95 -5.98 -14.81 -8.71
CA GLY A 95 -5.16 -14.43 -9.85
C GLY A 95 -4.08 -15.46 -10.12
N SER A 96 -3.16 -15.10 -11.02
CA SER A 96 -2.01 -15.93 -11.35
C SER A 96 -0.80 -15.03 -11.55
N MET A 97 0.30 -15.33 -10.87
CA MET A 97 1.52 -14.53 -10.95
C MET A 97 2.76 -15.41 -10.69
N PRO A 98 3.98 -14.93 -11.01
CA PRO A 98 5.21 -15.62 -10.61
C PRO A 98 5.22 -15.85 -9.10
N ASN A 99 5.41 -17.11 -8.68
CA ASN A 99 5.55 -17.47 -7.27
C ASN A 99 7.03 -17.46 -6.84
N PRO A 100 7.47 -16.52 -5.99
CA PRO A 100 8.85 -16.46 -5.50
C PRO A 100 9.28 -17.74 -4.75
N ASP A 101 8.34 -18.43 -4.10
CA ASP A 101 8.59 -19.67 -3.36
C ASP A 101 8.79 -20.89 -4.29
N ASN A 102 8.47 -20.73 -5.58
CA ASN A 102 8.51 -21.80 -6.58
C ASN A 102 9.33 -21.39 -7.82
N SER A 103 10.45 -20.70 -7.58
CA SER A 103 11.39 -20.26 -8.65
C SER A 103 10.70 -19.42 -9.73
N ASP A 104 9.83 -18.50 -9.30
CA ASP A 104 9.10 -17.55 -10.16
C ASP A 104 8.23 -18.21 -11.25
N LYS A 105 7.84 -19.47 -11.07
CA LYS A 105 6.86 -20.11 -11.94
C LYS A 105 5.49 -19.45 -11.76
N ILE A 106 4.80 -19.21 -12.86
CA ILE A 106 3.41 -18.78 -12.84
C ILE A 106 2.57 -19.81 -12.07
N GLN A 107 1.90 -19.34 -11.04
CA GLN A 107 1.05 -20.16 -10.19
C GLN A 107 -0.18 -19.38 -9.77
N ASP A 108 -1.31 -20.09 -9.69
CA ASP A 108 -2.56 -19.51 -9.21
C ASP A 108 -2.47 -19.25 -7.71
N TYR A 109 -2.99 -18.11 -7.30
CA TYR A 109 -3.09 -17.72 -5.91
C TYR A 109 -4.52 -17.41 -5.52
N GLU A 110 -4.77 -17.51 -4.23
CA GLU A 110 -5.97 -16.98 -3.61
C GLU A 110 -5.57 -16.17 -2.38
N GLU A 111 -6.04 -14.92 -2.31
CA GLU A 111 -5.90 -14.04 -1.16
C GLU A 111 -7.27 -13.74 -0.56
N VAL A 112 -7.37 -13.81 0.77
CA VAL A 112 -8.58 -13.40 1.51
C VAL A 112 -8.29 -12.06 2.16
N TRP A 113 -9.11 -11.07 1.85
CA TRP A 113 -8.95 -9.69 2.30
C TRP A 113 -10.07 -9.29 3.25
N GLY A 114 -9.68 -8.72 4.40
CA GLY A 114 -10.58 -8.03 5.31
C GLY A 114 -10.42 -6.52 5.20
N ASN A 115 -11.40 -5.78 5.72
CA ASN A 115 -11.40 -4.32 5.77
C ASN A 115 -11.24 -3.81 7.20
N LEU A 116 -10.52 -2.71 7.36
CA LEU A 116 -10.50 -1.94 8.60
C LEU A 116 -11.46 -0.75 8.48
N ASP A 117 -12.25 -0.53 9.52
CA ASP A 117 -13.13 0.63 9.58
C ASP A 117 -12.33 1.92 9.63
N ILE A 118 -12.68 2.86 8.74
CA ILE A 118 -12.14 4.21 8.73
C ILE A 118 -13.14 5.07 9.48
N ALA A 119 -12.75 5.55 10.66
CA ALA A 119 -13.60 6.46 11.43
C ALA A 119 -13.82 7.75 10.61
N PRO A 120 -15.06 8.26 10.52
CA PRO A 120 -15.34 9.51 9.82
C PRO A 120 -14.43 10.63 10.31
N SER A 121 -13.80 11.33 9.37
CA SER A 121 -12.85 12.40 9.68
C SER A 121 -13.04 13.60 8.76
N GLU A 122 -12.84 14.79 9.30
CA GLU A 122 -12.68 16.00 8.47
C GLU A 122 -11.30 16.04 7.79
N GLN A 123 -10.35 15.21 8.24
CA GLN A 123 -9.07 15.09 7.55
C GLN A 123 -9.20 14.15 6.35
N PRO A 124 -8.75 14.56 5.16
CA PRO A 124 -8.78 13.69 3.99
C PRO A 124 -7.80 12.51 4.13
N ALA A 125 -8.06 11.50 3.31
CA ALA A 125 -7.11 10.47 2.92
C ALA A 125 -6.35 10.92 1.68
N TRP A 126 -5.09 10.53 1.55
CA TRP A 126 -4.26 10.97 0.44
C TRP A 126 -3.09 10.03 0.16
N ILE A 127 -2.61 10.08 -1.07
CA ILE A 127 -1.35 9.47 -1.51
C ILE A 127 -0.52 10.54 -2.22
N LEU A 128 0.72 10.70 -1.79
CA LEU A 128 1.73 11.55 -2.38
C LEU A 128 2.79 10.71 -3.06
N ARG A 129 3.40 11.26 -4.10
CA ARG A 129 4.51 10.64 -4.80
C ARG A 129 5.60 11.66 -5.10
N SER A 130 6.84 11.34 -4.77
CA SER A 130 8.03 12.09 -5.23
C SER A 130 8.90 11.20 -6.12
N LYS A 131 9.56 11.84 -7.09
CA LYS A 131 10.62 11.22 -7.88
C LYS A 131 11.76 12.22 -7.98
N ASP A 132 12.91 11.82 -7.48
CA ASP A 132 14.15 12.58 -7.53
C ASP A 132 15.24 11.75 -8.21
N GLY A 133 16.43 12.34 -8.37
CA GLY A 133 17.58 11.62 -8.94
C GLY A 133 18.03 10.43 -8.11
N ASN A 134 17.53 10.26 -6.89
CA ASN A 134 17.93 9.21 -5.96
C ASN A 134 16.85 8.13 -5.76
N GLY A 135 15.68 8.23 -6.42
CA GLY A 135 14.62 7.22 -6.30
C GLY A 135 13.18 7.74 -6.44
N ILE A 136 12.23 6.85 -6.14
CA ILE A 136 10.78 7.12 -6.11
C ILE A 136 10.27 6.86 -4.70
N THR A 137 9.47 7.77 -4.16
CA THR A 137 8.84 7.64 -2.83
C THR A 137 7.33 7.79 -2.95
N PHE A 138 6.59 6.89 -2.30
CA PHE A 138 5.15 7.00 -2.07
C PHE A 138 4.89 7.22 -0.58
N VAL A 139 3.98 8.13 -0.25
CA VAL A 139 3.54 8.43 1.12
C VAL A 139 2.02 8.36 1.13
N GLY A 140 1.43 7.47 1.92
CA GLY A 140 -0.02 7.32 2.03
C GLY A 140 -0.51 7.55 3.45
N LYS A 141 -1.67 8.19 3.59
CA LYS A 141 -2.38 8.36 4.87
C LYS A 141 -3.86 8.05 4.69
N VAL A 142 -4.38 7.13 5.51
CA VAL A 142 -5.80 6.77 5.57
C VAL A 142 -6.19 6.59 7.04
N GLY A 143 -7.13 7.42 7.52
CA GLY A 143 -7.52 7.41 8.93
C GLY A 143 -6.31 7.54 9.88
N SER A 144 -6.15 6.56 10.76
CA SER A 144 -5.04 6.47 11.73
C SER A 144 -3.79 5.80 11.18
N TRP A 145 -3.70 5.50 9.88
CA TRP A 145 -2.58 4.77 9.28
C TRP A 145 -1.78 5.65 8.33
N PHE A 146 -0.46 5.49 8.40
CA PHE A 146 0.51 6.19 7.59
C PHE A 146 1.56 5.20 7.08
N GLN A 147 1.81 5.18 5.77
CA GLN A 147 2.82 4.31 5.16
C GLN A 147 3.71 5.11 4.22
N VAL A 148 5.02 4.84 4.25
CA VAL A 148 5.99 5.37 3.30
C VAL A 148 6.77 4.23 2.68
N LEU A 149 6.84 4.20 1.35
CA LEU A 149 7.67 3.27 0.59
C LEU A 149 8.62 4.08 -0.28
N ARG A 150 9.91 3.71 -0.28
CA ARG A 150 10.90 4.30 -1.17
C ARG A 150 11.70 3.22 -1.85
N LYS A 151 11.84 3.35 -3.17
CA LYS A 151 12.79 2.58 -3.99
C LYS A 151 13.90 3.52 -4.41
N SER A 152 15.14 3.25 -3.98
CA SER A 152 16.30 4.01 -4.41
C SER A 152 16.66 3.70 -5.86
N GLU A 153 17.48 4.54 -6.49
CA GLU A 153 18.02 4.26 -7.84
C GLU A 153 18.78 2.92 -7.89
N GLY A 154 19.46 2.55 -6.81
CA GLY A 154 20.15 1.26 -6.66
C GLY A 154 19.23 0.06 -6.48
N GLY A 155 17.92 0.27 -6.40
CA GLY A 155 16.91 -0.79 -6.24
C GLY A 155 16.64 -1.19 -4.79
N GLU A 156 17.33 -0.59 -3.82
CA GLU A 156 17.10 -0.83 -2.40
C GLU A 156 15.76 -0.26 -1.96
N PHE A 157 15.09 -0.94 -1.03
CA PHE A 157 13.83 -0.50 -0.46
C PHE A 157 14.01 0.01 0.97
N ALA A 158 13.35 1.14 1.24
CA ALA A 158 13.09 1.61 2.59
C ALA A 158 11.59 1.72 2.79
N VAL A 159 11.12 1.36 3.98
CA VAL A 159 9.70 1.42 4.33
C VAL A 159 9.51 1.96 5.74
N LEU A 160 8.37 2.60 5.96
CA LEU A 160 7.89 3.04 7.27
C LEU A 160 6.39 2.77 7.35
N ARG A 161 5.93 2.20 8.46
CA ARG A 161 4.52 2.17 8.84
C ARG A 161 4.35 2.77 10.22
N GLU A 162 3.42 3.72 10.33
CA GLU A 162 3.01 4.32 11.60
C GLU A 162 1.50 4.22 11.76
N GLU A 163 1.09 4.11 13.01
CA GLU A 163 -0.32 4.05 13.41
C GLU A 163 -0.56 5.04 14.54
N LYS A 164 -1.64 5.82 14.45
CA LYS A 164 -2.08 6.72 15.50
C LYS A 164 -2.88 5.96 16.55
N VAL A 165 -2.33 5.88 17.76
CA VAL A 165 -2.95 5.23 18.93
C VAL A 165 -2.99 6.22 20.07
N ASP A 166 -4.16 6.38 20.69
CA ASP A 166 -4.37 7.32 21.82
C ASP A 166 -3.83 8.74 21.55
N GLY A 167 -4.03 9.21 20.31
CA GLY A 167 -3.61 10.54 19.87
C GLY A 167 -2.14 10.65 19.46
N SER A 168 -1.34 9.59 19.62
CA SER A 168 0.09 9.59 19.31
C SER A 168 0.42 8.66 18.14
N TRP A 169 1.27 9.13 17.22
CA TRP A 169 1.78 8.28 16.15
C TRP A 169 2.87 7.34 16.69
N LEU A 170 2.64 6.04 16.53
CA LEU A 170 3.55 4.99 16.91
C LEU A 170 4.14 4.33 15.68
N ARG A 171 5.47 4.24 15.64
CA ARG A 171 6.17 3.47 14.61
C ARG A 171 5.91 1.99 14.80
N ARG A 172 5.30 1.36 13.80
CA ARG A 172 5.06 -0.09 13.75
C ARG A 172 6.19 -0.83 13.07
N TYR A 173 6.67 -0.30 11.94
CA TYR A 173 7.78 -0.87 11.17
C TYR A 173 8.66 0.23 10.59
N GLN A 174 9.97 -0.02 10.52
CA GLN A 174 10.91 0.77 9.73
C GLN A 174 12.07 -0.11 9.26
N VAL A 175 12.37 -0.05 7.97
CA VAL A 175 13.50 -0.73 7.34
C VAL A 175 14.18 0.21 6.35
N GLY A 176 15.50 0.14 6.25
CA GLY A 176 16.28 0.93 5.30
C GLY A 176 16.59 2.34 5.79
N GLU A 177 16.66 3.29 4.86
CA GLU A 177 16.98 4.68 5.16
C GLU A 177 15.90 5.38 6.01
N LYS A 178 16.24 6.56 6.52
CA LYS A 178 15.30 7.37 7.28
C LYS A 178 14.27 8.00 6.33
N LEU A 179 12.99 7.74 6.59
CA LEU A 179 11.87 8.24 5.80
C LEU A 179 11.08 9.33 6.55
N PRO A 180 10.30 10.18 5.85
CA PRO A 180 9.36 11.10 6.48
C PRO A 180 8.44 10.36 7.45
N SER A 181 8.26 10.89 8.66
CA SER A 181 7.54 10.25 9.76
C SER A 181 6.55 11.23 10.37
N MET A 182 5.30 10.81 10.57
CA MET A 182 4.28 11.58 11.30
C MET A 182 4.70 11.76 12.76
N ALA A 183 5.25 10.71 13.37
CA ALA A 183 5.71 10.74 14.77
C ALA A 183 6.85 11.75 15.00
N GLU A 184 7.74 11.95 14.02
CA GLU A 184 8.89 12.86 14.14
C GLU A 184 8.61 14.28 13.63
N LEU A 185 7.84 14.43 12.55
CA LEU A 185 7.60 15.72 11.90
C LEU A 185 6.34 16.43 12.41
N GLY A 186 5.38 15.68 12.98
CA GLY A 186 4.07 16.20 13.39
C GLY A 186 3.05 16.22 12.23
N GLU A 187 1.77 16.20 12.58
CA GLU A 187 0.66 16.16 11.60
C GLU A 187 0.55 17.44 10.78
N GLU A 188 0.84 18.57 11.41
CA GLU A 188 0.89 19.91 10.82
C GLU A 188 1.79 19.98 9.58
N VAL A 189 2.90 19.24 9.54
CA VAL A 189 3.78 19.17 8.36
C VAL A 189 3.10 18.48 7.17
N PHE A 190 2.17 17.57 7.46
CA PHE A 190 1.39 16.81 6.49
C PHE A 190 -0.06 17.33 6.35
N SER A 191 -0.32 18.57 6.77
CA SER A 191 -1.64 19.17 6.61
C SER A 191 -1.99 19.30 5.14
N ALA A 192 -3.10 18.67 4.74
CA ALA A 192 -3.61 18.69 3.38
C ALA A 192 -4.45 19.93 3.05
N GLU A 193 -4.41 20.97 3.90
CA GLU A 193 -5.16 22.20 3.68
C GLU A 193 -4.75 22.87 2.37
N GLY A 194 -5.73 23.08 1.49
CA GLY A 194 -5.51 23.70 0.18
C GLY A 194 -4.84 22.79 -0.87
N TRP A 195 -4.54 21.53 -0.55
CA TRP A 195 -4.01 20.58 -1.53
C TRP A 195 -5.05 20.28 -2.61
N LYS A 196 -4.56 19.96 -3.80
CA LYS A 196 -5.37 19.52 -4.94
C LYS A 196 -4.67 18.34 -5.60
N GLN A 197 -5.44 17.37 -6.05
CA GLN A 197 -4.91 16.28 -6.84
C GLN A 197 -4.19 16.82 -8.09
N ASP A 198 -3.13 16.12 -8.51
CA ASP A 198 -2.27 16.44 -9.64
C ASP A 198 -1.53 17.78 -9.51
N THR A 199 -1.31 18.25 -8.28
CA THR A 199 -0.48 19.43 -7.99
C THR A 199 0.72 19.08 -7.13
N ASP A 200 1.78 19.88 -7.25
CA ASP A 200 2.96 19.73 -6.40
C ASP A 200 2.81 20.47 -5.07
N VAL A 201 3.15 19.79 -3.99
CA VAL A 201 3.15 20.29 -2.62
C VAL A 201 4.51 20.05 -1.97
N LYS A 202 4.87 20.89 -1.00
CA LYS A 202 6.13 20.74 -0.25
C LYS A 202 5.85 20.29 1.17
N VAL A 203 6.34 19.10 1.51
CA VAL A 203 6.13 18.45 2.81
C VAL A 203 7.49 18.07 3.37
N GLY A 204 7.80 18.48 4.61
CA GLY A 204 9.07 18.14 5.26
C GLY A 204 10.32 18.55 4.48
N GLY A 205 10.24 19.57 3.62
CA GLY A 205 11.34 20.02 2.77
C GLY A 205 11.43 19.34 1.39
N VAL A 206 10.62 18.30 1.15
CA VAL A 206 10.59 17.53 -0.11
C VAL A 206 9.37 17.92 -0.93
N THR A 207 9.53 17.99 -2.25
CA THR A 207 8.42 18.21 -3.19
C THR A 207 7.78 16.88 -3.56
N TYR A 208 6.45 16.81 -3.44
CA TYR A 208 5.65 15.67 -3.85
C TYR A 208 4.55 16.13 -4.79
N THR A 209 4.15 15.27 -5.72
CA THR A 209 2.89 15.39 -6.44
C THR A 209 1.78 14.70 -5.64
N VAL A 210 0.64 15.36 -5.49
CA VAL A 210 -0.56 14.78 -4.87
C VAL A 210 -1.23 13.83 -5.87
N TYR A 211 -1.01 12.53 -5.73
CA TYR A 211 -1.59 11.53 -6.63
C TYR A 211 -3.06 11.27 -6.33
N ALA A 212 -3.42 11.23 -5.05
CA ALA A 212 -4.80 11.04 -4.63
C ALA A 212 -5.11 11.94 -3.42
N LEU A 213 -6.32 12.48 -3.39
CA LEU A 213 -6.82 13.28 -2.29
C LEU A 213 -8.34 13.11 -2.19
N GLU A 214 -8.81 12.48 -1.12
CA GLU A 214 -10.19 12.07 -0.99
C GLU A 214 -10.72 12.25 0.42
N LYS A 215 -12.04 12.41 0.56
CA LYS A 215 -12.66 12.47 1.89
C LYS A 215 -12.60 11.08 2.55
N ALA A 216 -12.08 11.02 3.77
CA ALA A 216 -11.96 9.80 4.57
C ALA A 216 -13.26 9.45 5.31
#